data_AF-A0A0Q9KUX9-F1
#
_entry.id   AF-A0A0Q9KUX9-F1
#
_cell.length_a   1.000
_cell.length_b   1.000
_cell.length_c   1.000
_cell.angle_alpha   90.00
_cell.angle_beta   90.00
_cell.angle_gamma   90.00
#
_symmetry.space_group_name_H-M   'P 1'
#
loop_
_entity.id
_entity.type
_entity.pdbx_description
1 polymer ?
#
loop_
_entity_poly.entity_id
_entity_poly.type
_entity_poly.pdbx_seq_one_letter_code
_entity_poly.pdbx_strand_id
1 'polypeptide(L)' 'MAEERGLTQAQYALSWVLSRPGITSAILGASRPEHITEAARSWHERLSAEELARVDEVTSSLQLAKETVLS' A
#
# COMPACT_ATOMS: atom_id res chain seq x y z
N MET A 1 5.85 -2.56 10.36
CA MET A 1 4.45 -2.26 9.97
C MET A 1 3.76 -3.48 9.37
N ALA A 2 4.14 -3.99 8.19
CA ALA A 2 3.47 -5.16 7.60
C ALA A 2 3.50 -6.41 8.50
N GLU A 3 4.67 -6.72 9.07
CA GLU A 3 4.86 -7.84 10.01
C GLU A 3 4.01 -7.72 11.28
N GLU A 4 3.79 -6.49 11.79
CA GLU A 4 2.92 -6.24 12.97
C GLU A 4 1.48 -6.68 12.71
N ARG A 5 1.04 -6.71 11.45
CA ARG A 5 -0.27 -7.18 11.00
C ARG A 5 -0.26 -8.62 10.47
N GLY A 6 0.88 -9.29 10.45
CA GLY A 6 1.03 -10.60 9.81
C GLY A 6 0.80 -10.59 8.30
N LEU A 7 1.00 -9.43 7.66
CA LEU A 7 0.84 -9.26 6.20
C LEU A 7 2.20 -9.28 5.50
N THR A 8 2.22 -9.76 4.26
CA THR A 8 3.37 -9.52 3.38
C THR A 8 3.46 -8.04 3.00
N GLN A 9 4.63 -7.58 2.54
CA GLN A 9 4.76 -6.19 2.09
C GLN A 9 3.80 -5.85 0.93
N ALA A 10 3.59 -6.79 0.00
CA ALA A 10 2.67 -6.61 -1.11
C ALA A 10 1.22 -6.48 -0.63
N GLN A 11 0.81 -7.32 0.31
CA GLN A 11 -0.52 -7.26 0.94
C GLN A 11 -0.74 -5.97 1.71
N TYR A 12 0.28 -5.53 2.48
CA TYR A 12 0.22 -4.27 3.22
C TYR A 12 0.12 -3.06 2.26
N ALA A 13 0.91 -3.05 1.19
CA ALA A 13 0.85 -1.99 0.17
C ALA A 13 -0.52 -1.93 -0.53
N LEU A 14 -1.09 -3.08 -0.89
CA LEU A 14 -2.44 -3.15 -1.45
C LEU A 14 -3.48 -2.59 -0.47
N SER A 15 -3.39 -3.00 0.80
CA SER A 15 -4.30 -2.53 1.85
C SER A 15 -4.16 -1.02 2.08
N TRP A 16 -2.94 -0.48 2.04
CA TRP A 16 -2.67 0.96 2.13
C TRP A 16 -3.36 1.73 1.01
N VAL A 17 -3.23 1.29 -0.26
CA VAL A 17 -3.93 1.91 -1.40
C VAL A 17 -5.44 1.89 -1.20
N LEU A 18 -6.01 0.72 -0.86
CA LEU A 18 -7.46 0.54 -0.70
C LEU A 18 -8.04 1.22 0.54
N SER A 19 -7.20 1.70 1.46
CA SER A 19 -7.62 2.42 2.67
C SER A 19 -7.81 3.92 2.43
N ARG A 20 -7.37 4.45 1.28
CA ARG A 20 -7.46 5.88 0.99
C ARG A 20 -8.90 6.28 0.62
N PRO A 21 -9.41 7.39 1.16
CA PRO A 21 -10.71 7.93 0.76
C PRO A 21 -10.77 8.17 -0.76
N GLY A 22 -11.87 7.76 -1.39
CA GLY A 22 -12.10 7.92 -2.83
C GLY A 22 -11.51 6.83 -3.73
N ILE A 23 -10.72 5.90 -3.18
CA ILE A 23 -10.24 4.74 -3.95
C ILE A 23 -11.25 3.59 -3.84
N THR A 24 -11.80 3.18 -4.98
CA THR A 24 -12.78 2.09 -5.08
C THR A 24 -12.15 0.76 -5.49
N SER A 25 -11.01 0.79 -6.19
CA SER A 25 -10.31 -0.39 -6.66
C SER A 25 -8.81 -0.13 -6.84
N ALA A 26 -8.02 -1.19 -6.72
CA ALA A 26 -6.59 -1.19 -7.02
C ALA A 26 -6.34 -2.12 -8.21
N ILE A 27 -5.63 -1.61 -9.23
CA ILE A 27 -5.26 -2.38 -10.42
C ILE A 27 -3.90 -3.04 -10.15
N LEU A 28 -3.87 -4.37 -10.19
CA LEU A 28 -2.68 -5.16 -9.89
C LEU A 28 -2.14 -5.81 -11.16
N GLY A 29 -0.85 -5.57 -11.44
CA GLY A 29 -0.10 -6.35 -12.43
C GLY A 29 0.42 -7.64 -11.81
N ALA A 30 0.18 -8.78 -12.45
CA ALA A 30 0.68 -10.08 -12.01
C ALA A 30 1.28 -10.86 -13.18
N SER A 31 2.52 -11.32 -13.01
CA SER A 31 3.19 -12.23 -13.97
C SER A 31 2.98 -13.70 -13.64
N ARG A 32 2.41 -14.01 -12.47
CA ARG A 32 2.20 -15.36 -11.95
C ARG A 32 0.84 -15.46 -11.23
N PRO A 33 0.13 -16.60 -11.31
CA PRO A 33 -1.16 -16.78 -10.64
C PRO A 33 -1.10 -16.63 -9.12
N GLU A 34 0.02 -17.00 -8.50
CA GLU A 34 0.20 -16.93 -7.04
C GLU A 34 0.07 -15.49 -6.53
N HIS A 35 0.50 -14.48 -7.29
CA HIS A 35 0.39 -13.07 -6.88
C HIS A 35 -1.07 -12.62 -6.72
N ILE A 36 -1.96 -13.10 -7.61
CA ILE A 36 -3.39 -12.79 -7.53
C ILE A 36 -4.00 -13.44 -6.28
N THR A 37 -3.62 -14.70 -6.03
CA THR A 37 -4.11 -15.44 -4.85
C THR A 37 -3.63 -14.79 -3.55
N GLU A 38 -2.40 -14.28 -3.52
CA GLU A 38 -1.84 -13.57 -2.37
C GLU A 38 -2.56 -12.24 -2.12
N ALA A 39 -2.78 -11.44 -3.16
CA ALA A 39 -3.52 -10.17 -3.09
C ALA A 39 -4.98 -10.38 -2.63
N ALA A 40 -5.62 -11.45 -3.11
CA ALA A 40 -6.97 -11.82 -2.72
C ALA A 40 -7.11 -12.24 -1.25
N ARG A 41 -6.02 -12.45 -0.51
CA ARG A 41 -6.09 -12.72 0.93
C ARG A 41 -6.22 -11.47 1.78
N SER A 42 -5.80 -10.30 1.30
CA SER A 42 -5.75 -9.06 2.08
C SER A 42 -6.58 -7.90 1.52
N TRP A 43 -7.33 -8.09 0.43
CA TRP A 43 -8.08 -6.99 -0.22
C TRP A 43 -9.12 -6.30 0.70
N HIS A 44 -9.57 -6.97 1.75
CA HIS A 44 -10.56 -6.46 2.71
C HIS A 44 -9.91 -5.77 3.92
N GLU A 45 -8.59 -5.90 4.10
CA GLU A 45 -7.85 -5.23 5.17
C GLU A 45 -7.86 -3.72 4.97
N ARG A 46 -8.05 -2.98 6.06
CA ARG A 46 -7.99 -1.51 6.07
C ARG A 46 -7.06 -1.03 7.16
N LEU A 47 -6.18 -0.11 6.78
CA LEU A 47 -5.29 0.58 7.70
C LEU A 47 -6.09 1.68 8.40
N SER A 48 -5.81 1.88 9.68
CA SER A 48 -6.34 3.00 10.46
C SER A 48 -5.73 4.33 10.00
N ALA A 49 -6.33 5.44 10.40
CA ALA A 49 -5.79 6.78 10.12
C ALA A 49 -4.37 6.96 10.69
N GLU A 50 -4.08 6.37 11.84
CA GLU A 50 -2.77 6.43 12.50
C GLU A 50 -1.71 5.68 11.69
N GLU A 51 -2.06 4.53 11.13
CA GLU A 51 -1.14 3.75 10.29
C GLU A 51 -0.92 4.38 8.93
N LEU A 52 -1.96 4.97 8.34
CA LEU A 52 -1.82 5.77 7.13
C LEU A 52 -0.85 6.94 7.36
N ALA A 53 -1.00 7.67 8.47
CA ALA A 53 -0.10 8.75 8.84
C ALA A 53 1.34 8.27 9.03
N ARG A 54 1.53 7.10 9.66
CA ARG A 54 2.86 6.49 9.85
C ARG A 54 3.51 6.13 8.50
N VAL A 55 2.73 5.64 7.53
CA VAL A 55 3.24 5.36 6.18
C VAL A 55 3.59 6.66 5.45
N ASP A 56 2.74 7.67 5.54
CA ASP A 56 2.98 8.99 4.92
C ASP A 56 4.25 9.65 5.51
N GLU A 57 4.49 9.52 6.81
CA GLU A 57 5.69 10.05 7.48
C GLU A 57 6.98 9.42 6.91
N VAL A 58 7.06 8.09 6.86
CA VAL A 58 8.27 7.40 6.36
C VAL A 58 8.48 7.54 4.86
N THR A 59 7.41 7.78 4.09
CA THR A 59 7.49 7.94 2.62
C THR A 59 7.66 9.40 2.17
N SER A 60 7.46 10.37 3.06
CA SER A 60 7.57 11.81 2.78
C SER A 60 8.88 12.21 2.09
N SER A 61 10.01 11.64 2.51
CA SER A 61 11.33 11.92 1.92
C SER A 61 11.48 11.44 0.48
N LEU A 62 10.76 10.38 0.09
CA LEU A 62 10.74 9.87 -1.29
C LEU A 62 9.92 10.77 -2.21
N GLN A 63 8.94 11.48 -1.65
CA GLN A 63 8.06 12.38 -2.40
C GLN A 63 8.79 13.67 -2.79
N LEU A 64 9.58 14.22 -1.87
CA LEU A 64 10.41 15.42 -2.10
C LEU A 64 11.48 15.22 -3.19
N ALA A 65 12.02 14.00 -3.30
CA ALA A 65 12.99 13.66 -4.33
C ALA A 65 12.41 13.67 -5.75
N LYS A 66 11.11 13.37 -5.92
CA LYS A 66 10.43 13.46 -7.22
C LYS A 66 10.19 14.91 -7.66
N GLU A 67 9.92 15.81 -6.72
CA GLU A 67 9.64 17.22 -7.01
C GLU A 67 10.91 17.99 -7.39
N THR A 68 12.07 17.59 -6.85
CA THR A 68 13.36 18.24 -7.15
C THR A 68 13.90 17.89 -8.56
N VAL A 69 13.48 16.78 -9.15
CA VAL A 69 13.93 16.35 -10.50
C VAL A 69 13.03 16.92 -11.62
N LEU A 70 11.86 17.46 -11.27
CA LEU A 70 10.89 18.06 -12.20
C LEU A 70 10.84 19.59 -12.14
N SER A 71 11.78 20.23 -11.42
CA SER A 71 12.04 21.68 -11.44
C SER A 71 13.41 21.98 -12.03
#